data_AF-A0A965NJH1-F1
#
_entry.id   AF-A0A965NJH1-F1
#
_cell.length_a   1.000
_cell.length_b   1.000
_cell.length_c   1.000
_cell.angle_alpha   90.00
_cell.angle_beta   90.00
_cell.angle_gamma   90.00
#
_symmetry.space_group_name_H-M   'P 1'
#
loop_
_entity.id
_entity.type
_entity.pdbx_description
1 polymer ?
#
loop_
_entity_poly.entity_id
_entity_poly.type
_entity_poly.pdbx_seq_one_letter_code
_entity_poly.pdbx_strand_id
1 'polypeptide(L)'
;MIPSVSCRAVTRLRSSRSKYAAGEAAVEGGGSEAIVTGSAHRLVEDRRTLPRVLDELSAGADTVVAFVGAGDIERDAEAYAKVLRRRGDGILSLDLPDLVSSRLSAGCALRANEPLARHTTLGLGGAARWYAEPANVDDIVTLLRAAAELDLRWFALGRGSNLLVPDEGYDGLILHLDAAHWGAVTDLGEGRLRVGGGTRLKELCGFAAREGWKGFEFLEGIPGTIGGSLRMNAGAMGGWIFDIVESIEWLTPQGRVRAARRDSFDALYRDCPQLHGSVVLSAVLRSAGRDEPAAIRARMDDLAAQRRASQPREASAGCVFKNPEGDKAGRLIDLSGLKGRAVGPVSVSPTHANFLVNAGDAKAADFIELMRAVRAEVKSRQGVELQPEIVALGREWKELL
;
A
#
# COMPACT_ATOMS: atom_id res chain seq x y z
N MET A 1 -37.99 -29.68 -8.93
CA MET A 1 -37.93 -30.41 -7.65
C MET A 1 -37.71 -29.38 -6.57
N ILE A 2 -38.57 -29.34 -5.55
CA ILE A 2 -38.35 -28.51 -4.36
C ILE A 2 -37.10 -29.09 -3.67
N PRO A 3 -36.01 -28.32 -3.42
CA PRO A 3 -34.87 -28.84 -2.69
C PRO A 3 -35.36 -29.25 -1.30
N SER A 4 -35.15 -30.51 -0.93
CA SER A 4 -35.45 -30.95 0.42
C SER A 4 -34.46 -30.27 1.38
N VAL A 5 -34.90 -29.25 2.08
CA VAL A 5 -34.11 -28.64 3.17
C VAL A 5 -34.11 -29.62 4.34
N SER A 6 -33.14 -30.53 4.37
CA SER A 6 -32.87 -31.37 5.54
C SER A 6 -32.16 -30.51 6.58
N CYS A 7 -32.92 -29.84 7.44
CA CYS A 7 -32.36 -28.98 8.49
C CYS A 7 -31.73 -29.83 9.61
N ARG A 8 -30.47 -30.24 9.42
CA ARG A 8 -29.69 -30.93 10.44
C ARG A 8 -28.73 -29.94 11.12
N ALA A 9 -29.19 -29.32 12.19
CA ALA A 9 -28.43 -28.28 12.87
C ALA A 9 -27.49 -28.84 13.95
N VAL A 10 -26.22 -28.40 13.92
CA VAL A 10 -25.21 -28.69 14.93
C VAL A 10 -25.24 -27.58 15.99
N THR A 11 -25.27 -27.94 17.27
CA THR A 11 -25.20 -27.00 18.39
C THR A 11 -23.92 -27.23 19.18
N ARG A 12 -23.28 -26.18 19.68
CA ARG A 12 -22.03 -26.28 20.45
C ARG A 12 -22.21 -25.96 21.94
N LEU A 13 -21.47 -26.64 22.83
CA LEU A 13 -21.30 -26.26 24.23
C LEU A 13 -19.92 -26.63 24.77
N ARG A 14 -19.39 -25.81 25.68
CA ARG A 14 -18.67 -26.33 26.85
C ARG A 14 -18.84 -25.44 28.08
N SER A 15 -18.93 -26.14 29.20
CA SER A 15 -19.12 -25.70 30.58
C SER A 15 -20.56 -25.40 31.01
N SER A 16 -20.88 -25.92 32.17
CA SER A 16 -22.13 -25.99 32.90
C SER A 16 -22.72 -24.64 33.34
N ARG A 17 -22.64 -23.60 32.50
CA ARG A 17 -23.25 -22.31 32.79
C ARG A 17 -24.10 -21.83 31.61
N SER A 18 -25.38 -22.18 31.72
CA SER A 18 -26.51 -21.25 31.58
C SER A 18 -26.61 -20.46 30.25
N LYS A 19 -27.58 -20.82 29.39
CA LYS A 19 -27.99 -20.04 28.19
C LYS A 19 -28.82 -18.80 28.55
N TYR A 20 -28.31 -17.97 29.45
CA TYR A 20 -29.04 -16.79 29.88
C TYR A 20 -28.20 -15.55 29.60
N ALA A 21 -28.88 -14.42 29.43
CA ALA A 21 -28.20 -13.15 29.31
C ALA A 21 -27.27 -12.96 30.53
N ALA A 22 -26.15 -12.23 30.35
CA ALA A 22 -25.23 -11.98 31.44
C ALA A 22 -25.99 -11.39 32.65
N GLY A 23 -26.11 -12.16 33.74
CA GLY A 23 -26.79 -11.76 34.98
C GLY A 23 -28.07 -12.52 35.32
N GLU A 24 -28.56 -13.42 34.48
CA GLU A 24 -29.77 -14.22 34.75
C GLU A 24 -29.46 -15.60 35.38
N ALA A 25 -30.34 -16.04 36.28
CA ALA A 25 -30.21 -17.34 36.97
C ALA A 25 -30.59 -18.50 36.05
N ALA A 26 -29.91 -19.64 36.21
CA ALA A 26 -30.20 -20.82 35.40
C ALA A 26 -31.58 -21.42 35.75
N VAL A 27 -32.44 -21.63 34.76
CA VAL A 27 -33.68 -22.41 34.87
C VAL A 27 -33.36 -23.90 34.75
N GLU A 28 -33.92 -24.70 35.66
CA GLU A 28 -33.84 -26.15 35.67
C GLU A 28 -34.43 -26.73 34.37
N GLY A 29 -33.69 -27.59 33.68
CA GLY A 29 -34.06 -28.09 32.35
C GLY A 29 -33.80 -27.12 31.19
N GLY A 30 -33.23 -25.93 31.40
CA GLY A 30 -32.91 -24.96 30.34
C GLY A 30 -31.52 -25.11 29.68
N GLY A 31 -30.89 -26.29 29.79
CA GLY A 31 -29.55 -26.56 29.22
C GLY A 31 -29.58 -26.83 27.70
N SER A 32 -28.43 -26.83 27.01
CA SER A 32 -28.43 -27.24 25.58
C SER A 32 -28.82 -28.70 25.38
N GLU A 33 -28.69 -29.55 26.41
CA GLU A 33 -29.22 -30.91 26.37
C GLU A 33 -30.73 -30.88 26.10
N ALA A 34 -31.49 -29.99 26.76
CA ALA A 34 -32.93 -29.87 26.54
C ALA A 34 -33.31 -29.35 25.14
N ILE A 35 -32.42 -28.62 24.46
CA ILE A 35 -32.62 -28.24 23.05
C ILE A 35 -32.43 -29.44 22.12
N VAL A 36 -31.56 -30.38 22.51
CA VAL A 36 -31.18 -31.52 21.68
C VAL A 36 -32.09 -32.72 21.94
N THR A 37 -32.54 -32.92 23.18
CA THR A 37 -33.48 -33.98 23.57
C THR A 37 -34.77 -33.89 22.75
N GLY A 38 -35.03 -34.92 21.94
CA GLY A 38 -36.23 -35.00 21.08
C GLY A 38 -36.13 -34.27 19.74
N SER A 39 -34.97 -33.70 19.40
CA SER A 39 -34.73 -33.03 18.12
C SER A 39 -33.77 -33.82 17.21
N ALA A 40 -33.63 -33.40 15.95
CA ALA A 40 -32.61 -33.92 15.03
C ALA A 40 -31.22 -33.27 15.24
N HIS A 41 -31.07 -32.40 16.24
CA HIS A 41 -29.83 -31.67 16.49
C HIS A 41 -28.74 -32.55 17.11
N ARG A 42 -27.47 -32.17 16.91
CA ARG A 42 -26.32 -32.85 17.52
C ARG A 42 -25.49 -31.85 18.32
N LEU A 43 -25.07 -32.24 19.53
CA LEU A 43 -24.10 -31.49 20.33
C LEU A 43 -22.67 -31.83 19.90
N VAL A 44 -21.86 -30.81 19.64
CA VAL A 44 -20.42 -30.96 19.41
C VAL A 44 -19.65 -30.42 20.62
N GLU A 45 -19.01 -31.34 21.35
CA GLU A 45 -18.26 -31.02 22.57
C GLU A 45 -16.82 -30.54 22.31
N ASP A 46 -16.23 -30.95 21.19
CA ASP A 46 -14.88 -30.56 20.77
C ASP A 46 -14.94 -29.78 19.46
N ARG A 47 -14.52 -28.52 19.46
CA ARG A 47 -14.47 -27.66 18.25
C ARG A 47 -13.68 -28.33 17.11
N ARG A 48 -12.67 -29.14 17.43
CA ARG A 48 -11.79 -29.77 16.44
C ARG A 48 -12.51 -30.84 15.62
N THR A 49 -13.63 -31.37 16.10
CA THR A 49 -14.42 -32.38 15.38
C THR A 49 -15.51 -31.77 14.51
N LEU A 50 -15.75 -30.45 14.62
CA LEU A 50 -16.76 -29.72 13.85
C LEU A 50 -16.65 -29.97 12.33
N PRO A 51 -15.45 -29.96 11.70
CA PRO A 51 -15.35 -30.24 10.28
C PRO A 51 -15.90 -31.60 9.88
N ARG A 52 -15.54 -32.66 10.63
CA ARG A 52 -16.00 -34.03 10.35
C ARG A 52 -17.52 -34.15 10.50
N VAL A 53 -18.09 -33.48 11.51
CA VAL A 53 -19.54 -33.50 11.75
C VAL A 53 -20.28 -32.75 10.64
N LEU A 54 -19.74 -31.64 10.16
CA LEU A 54 -20.33 -30.91 9.03
C LEU A 54 -20.27 -31.75 7.73
N ASP A 55 -19.17 -32.47 7.48
CA ASP A 55 -19.04 -33.39 6.33
C ASP A 55 -20.12 -34.49 6.36
N GLU A 56 -20.29 -35.13 7.52
CA GLU A 56 -21.30 -36.17 7.73
C GLU A 56 -22.72 -35.64 7.51
N LEU A 57 -22.96 -34.37 7.83
CA LEU A 57 -24.27 -33.73 7.67
C LEU A 57 -24.52 -33.22 6.26
N SER A 58 -23.48 -32.82 5.53
CA SER A 58 -23.57 -32.40 4.13
C SER A 58 -23.70 -33.56 3.16
N ALA A 59 -23.37 -34.78 3.59
CA ALA A 59 -23.55 -35.98 2.78
C ALA A 59 -25.03 -36.19 2.40
N GLY A 60 -25.37 -35.85 1.15
CA GLY A 60 -26.73 -35.97 0.61
C GLY A 60 -27.66 -34.80 0.94
N ALA A 61 -27.13 -33.64 1.35
CA ALA A 61 -27.91 -32.43 1.58
C ALA A 61 -27.39 -31.28 0.72
N ASP A 62 -28.30 -30.56 0.04
CA ASP A 62 -27.97 -29.37 -0.75
C ASP A 62 -27.57 -28.16 0.13
N THR A 63 -28.00 -28.15 1.40
CA THR A 63 -27.74 -27.06 2.34
C THR A 63 -27.69 -27.60 3.77
N VAL A 64 -26.65 -27.22 4.50
CA VAL A 64 -26.49 -27.48 5.94
C VAL A 64 -26.40 -26.15 6.68
N VAL A 65 -27.24 -25.98 7.70
CA VAL A 65 -27.22 -24.79 8.58
C VAL A 65 -26.73 -25.23 9.96
N ALA A 66 -25.63 -24.65 10.44
CA ALA A 66 -25.06 -24.96 11.74
C ALA A 66 -25.20 -23.79 12.71
N PHE A 67 -25.65 -24.06 13.94
CA PHE A 67 -25.77 -23.07 15.01
C PHE A 67 -24.60 -23.22 15.99
N VAL A 68 -23.52 -22.50 15.71
CA VAL A 68 -22.39 -22.45 16.64
C VAL A 68 -22.79 -21.56 17.81
N GLY A 69 -22.89 -22.13 19.02
CA GLY A 69 -23.29 -21.40 20.23
C GLY A 69 -22.35 -20.24 20.59
N ALA A 70 -22.62 -19.54 21.69
CA ALA A 70 -21.85 -18.36 22.11
C ALA A 70 -20.32 -18.60 22.12
N GLY A 71 -19.58 -17.71 21.44
CA GLY A 71 -18.12 -17.78 21.25
C GLY A 71 -17.67 -17.03 19.99
N ASP A 72 -16.39 -17.13 19.67
CA ASP A 72 -15.79 -16.55 18.46
C ASP A 72 -16.17 -17.37 17.21
N ILE A 73 -17.21 -16.91 16.51
CA ILE A 73 -17.76 -17.53 15.30
C ILE A 73 -16.80 -17.38 14.12
N GLU A 74 -16.07 -16.27 14.05
CA GLU A 74 -15.12 -15.97 12.98
C GLU A 74 -13.96 -16.97 12.98
N ARG A 75 -13.39 -17.25 14.17
CA ARG A 75 -12.34 -18.27 14.33
C ARG A 75 -12.80 -19.67 13.94
N ASP A 76 -14.04 -20.05 14.25
CA ASP A 76 -14.59 -21.37 13.92
C ASP A 76 -14.86 -21.48 12.40
N ALA A 77 -15.36 -20.41 11.77
CA ALA A 77 -15.54 -20.32 10.33
C ALA A 77 -14.20 -20.38 9.57
N GLU A 78 -13.18 -19.67 10.04
CA GLU A 78 -11.86 -19.65 9.43
C GLU A 78 -11.16 -21.03 9.54
N ALA A 79 -11.30 -21.70 10.69
CA ALA A 79 -10.78 -23.05 10.88
C ALA A 79 -11.44 -24.06 9.94
N TYR A 80 -12.76 -23.96 9.74
CA TYR A 80 -13.48 -24.82 8.81
C TYR A 80 -13.14 -24.52 7.34
N ALA A 81 -13.04 -23.25 6.96
CA ALA A 81 -12.59 -22.83 5.64
C ALA A 81 -11.18 -23.37 5.32
N LYS A 82 -10.25 -23.39 6.28
CA LYS A 82 -8.92 -24.00 6.13
C LYS A 82 -9.00 -25.51 5.85
N VAL A 83 -9.95 -26.23 6.43
CA VAL A 83 -10.17 -27.66 6.17
C VAL A 83 -10.72 -27.89 4.76
N LEU A 84 -11.74 -27.11 4.34
CA LEU A 84 -12.31 -27.18 2.99
C LEU A 84 -11.24 -26.88 1.92
N ARG A 85 -10.43 -25.84 2.12
CA ARG A 85 -9.29 -25.49 1.23
C ARG A 85 -8.29 -26.64 1.09
N ARG A 86 -7.94 -27.33 2.18
CA ARG A 86 -7.01 -28.48 2.15
C ARG A 86 -7.54 -29.67 1.36
N ARG A 87 -8.87 -29.76 1.17
CA ARG A 87 -9.53 -30.85 0.46
C ARG A 87 -9.80 -30.54 -1.01
N GLY A 88 -9.52 -29.31 -1.45
CA GLY A 88 -9.83 -28.88 -2.81
C GLY A 88 -11.32 -28.68 -3.06
N ASP A 89 -12.14 -28.64 -2.01
CA ASP A 89 -13.55 -28.32 -2.12
C ASP A 89 -13.68 -26.87 -2.57
N GLY A 90 -14.43 -26.64 -3.65
CA GLY A 90 -14.72 -25.33 -4.20
C GLY A 90 -15.52 -24.51 -3.20
N ILE A 91 -14.85 -23.79 -2.31
CA ILE A 91 -15.45 -22.66 -1.62
C ILE A 91 -15.80 -21.68 -2.75
N LEU A 92 -17.08 -21.36 -2.93
CA LEU A 92 -17.50 -20.19 -3.68
C LEU A 92 -16.98 -18.94 -2.93
N SER A 93 -15.69 -18.67 -3.03
CA SER A 93 -15.10 -17.40 -2.63
C SER A 93 -15.09 -16.55 -3.90
N LEU A 94 -16.03 -15.63 -4.01
CA LEU A 94 -15.89 -14.51 -4.94
C LEU A 94 -14.50 -13.90 -4.66
N ASP A 95 -13.66 -13.76 -5.69
CA ASP A 95 -12.42 -13.00 -5.61
C ASP A 95 -12.66 -11.60 -6.20
N LEU A 96 -11.64 -10.75 -6.20
CA LEU A 96 -11.75 -9.35 -6.62
C LEU A 96 -12.42 -9.20 -8.00
N PRO A 97 -12.06 -9.95 -9.06
CA PRO A 97 -12.71 -9.84 -10.36
C PRO A 97 -14.20 -10.16 -10.33
N ASP A 98 -14.62 -11.13 -9.51
CA ASP A 98 -16.02 -11.53 -9.42
C ASP A 98 -16.89 -10.42 -8.82
N LEU A 99 -16.33 -9.64 -7.87
CA LEU A 99 -17.02 -8.52 -7.23
C LEU A 99 -17.09 -7.25 -8.10
N VAL A 100 -16.14 -7.06 -9.02
CA VAL A 100 -15.97 -5.78 -9.74
C VAL A 100 -16.21 -5.84 -11.24
N SER A 101 -16.17 -7.01 -11.88
CA SER A 101 -16.19 -7.17 -13.36
C SER A 101 -17.34 -6.45 -14.07
N SER A 102 -18.52 -6.36 -13.46
CA SER A 102 -19.69 -5.66 -14.01
C SER A 102 -19.84 -4.20 -13.57
N ARG A 103 -18.95 -3.72 -12.69
CA ARG A 103 -19.04 -2.42 -12.02
C ARG A 103 -17.92 -1.46 -12.42
N LEU A 104 -16.81 -1.98 -12.94
CA LEU A 104 -15.71 -1.16 -13.45
C LEU A 104 -16.06 -0.55 -14.80
N SER A 105 -15.59 0.66 -15.03
CA SER A 105 -15.66 1.31 -16.33
C SER A 105 -14.80 0.56 -17.36
N ALA A 106 -15.13 0.71 -18.65
CA ALA A 106 -14.38 0.09 -19.73
C ALA A 106 -12.91 0.55 -19.82
N GLY A 107 -12.58 1.70 -19.23
CA GLY A 107 -11.23 2.23 -19.17
C GLY A 107 -10.39 1.69 -18.01
N CYS A 108 -10.99 0.98 -17.05
CA CYS A 108 -10.28 0.42 -15.91
C CYS A 108 -9.57 -0.89 -16.30
N ALA A 109 -8.26 -0.95 -16.11
CA ALA A 109 -7.53 -2.22 -16.22
C ALA A 109 -7.45 -2.90 -14.85
N LEU A 110 -7.63 -4.22 -14.81
CA LEU A 110 -7.37 -5.06 -13.63
C LEU A 110 -6.58 -6.29 -14.09
N ARG A 111 -5.41 -6.51 -13.48
CA ARG A 111 -4.47 -7.57 -13.86
C ARG A 111 -4.10 -8.41 -12.64
N ALA A 112 -4.02 -9.73 -12.82
CA ALA A 112 -3.53 -10.65 -11.81
C ALA A 112 -2.01 -10.84 -11.94
N ASN A 113 -1.32 -11.07 -10.82
CA ASN A 113 0.10 -11.44 -10.78
C ASN A 113 1.02 -10.47 -11.56
N GLU A 114 0.80 -9.16 -11.42
CA GLU A 114 1.56 -8.12 -12.13
C GLU A 114 2.95 -7.91 -11.47
N PRO A 115 4.07 -8.11 -12.19
CA PRO A 115 5.42 -7.96 -11.62
C PRO A 115 5.74 -6.50 -11.24
N LEU A 116 5.91 -6.21 -9.94
CA LEU A 116 6.13 -4.84 -9.46
C LEU A 116 7.54 -4.30 -9.71
N ALA A 117 8.53 -5.16 -9.99
CA ALA A 117 9.85 -4.73 -10.45
C ALA A 117 9.77 -3.81 -11.68
N ARG A 118 8.75 -3.95 -12.54
CA ARG A 118 8.54 -3.10 -13.73
C ARG A 118 7.96 -1.71 -13.40
N HIS A 119 7.43 -1.56 -12.19
CA HIS A 119 6.70 -0.37 -11.75
C HIS A 119 7.43 0.39 -10.63
N THR A 120 8.69 0.03 -10.35
CA THR A 120 9.55 0.69 -9.36
C THR A 120 10.86 1.12 -10.01
N THR A 121 11.46 2.22 -9.55
CA THR A 121 12.75 2.68 -10.10
C THR A 121 13.94 1.87 -9.59
N LEU A 122 13.76 1.14 -8.49
CA LEU A 122 14.75 0.20 -7.98
C LEU A 122 14.80 -1.08 -8.83
N GLY A 123 13.71 -1.42 -9.51
CA GLY A 123 13.65 -2.58 -10.41
C GLY A 123 13.64 -3.92 -9.69
N LEU A 124 13.15 -3.96 -8.45
CA LEU A 124 13.16 -5.14 -7.57
C LEU A 124 11.77 -5.52 -7.09
N GLY A 125 11.63 -6.79 -6.71
CA GLY A 125 10.47 -7.36 -6.02
C GLY A 125 9.51 -8.17 -6.90
N GLY A 126 8.69 -8.96 -6.22
CA GLY A 126 7.75 -9.89 -6.82
C GLY A 126 6.49 -9.24 -7.39
N ALA A 127 5.49 -10.08 -7.65
CA ALA A 127 4.24 -9.65 -8.25
C ALA A 127 3.21 -9.18 -7.22
N ALA A 128 2.37 -8.21 -7.59
CA ALA A 128 1.13 -7.96 -6.87
C ALA A 128 0.10 -9.01 -7.24
N ARG A 129 -0.69 -9.49 -6.27
CA ARG A 129 -1.84 -10.37 -6.55
C ARG A 129 -2.79 -9.69 -7.52
N TRP A 130 -3.14 -8.44 -7.25
CA TRP A 130 -3.97 -7.61 -8.12
C TRP A 130 -3.31 -6.26 -8.38
N TYR A 131 -3.37 -5.80 -9.63
CA TYR A 131 -2.90 -4.49 -10.06
C TYR A 131 -3.98 -3.84 -10.91
N ALA A 132 -4.42 -2.65 -10.51
CA ALA A 132 -5.49 -1.94 -11.18
C ALA A 132 -5.08 -0.52 -11.60
N GLU A 133 -5.51 -0.15 -12.80
CA GLU A 133 -5.40 1.19 -13.37
C GLU A 133 -6.80 1.76 -13.53
N PRO A 134 -7.37 2.37 -12.48
CA PRO A 134 -8.73 2.91 -12.51
C PRO A 134 -8.81 4.11 -13.46
N ALA A 135 -9.89 4.23 -14.21
CA ALA A 135 -10.08 5.32 -15.18
C ALA A 135 -10.86 6.51 -14.62
N ASN A 136 -11.42 6.39 -13.41
CA ASN A 136 -12.13 7.47 -12.72
C ASN A 136 -12.25 7.15 -11.21
N VAL A 137 -12.87 8.05 -10.45
CA VAL A 137 -13.05 7.91 -8.99
C VAL A 137 -13.96 6.73 -8.64
N ASP A 138 -15.00 6.45 -9.43
CA ASP A 138 -15.96 5.37 -9.15
C ASP A 138 -15.30 3.98 -9.28
N ASP A 139 -14.36 3.82 -10.20
CA ASP A 139 -13.52 2.62 -10.31
C ASP A 139 -12.69 2.42 -9.02
N ILE A 140 -12.06 3.48 -8.52
CA ILE A 140 -11.28 3.42 -7.27
C ILE A 140 -12.19 3.01 -6.11
N VAL A 141 -13.35 3.67 -5.97
CA VAL A 141 -14.30 3.36 -4.89
C VAL A 141 -14.80 1.92 -4.99
N THR A 142 -15.10 1.44 -6.19
CA THR A 142 -15.55 0.06 -6.44
C THR A 142 -14.47 -0.94 -6.03
N LEU A 143 -13.22 -0.72 -6.44
CA LEU A 143 -12.08 -1.56 -6.09
C LEU A 143 -11.81 -1.57 -4.59
N LEU A 144 -11.84 -0.41 -3.92
CA LEU A 144 -11.60 -0.32 -2.48
C LEU A 144 -12.70 -0.97 -1.65
N ARG A 145 -13.97 -0.88 -2.08
CA ARG A 145 -15.09 -1.58 -1.42
C ARG A 145 -14.95 -3.09 -1.54
N ALA A 146 -14.66 -3.59 -2.74
CA ALA A 146 -14.45 -5.01 -2.96
C ALA A 146 -13.21 -5.52 -2.20
N ALA A 147 -12.12 -4.72 -2.15
CA ALA A 147 -10.96 -5.04 -1.35
C ALA A 147 -11.30 -5.13 0.14
N ALA A 148 -12.11 -4.20 0.67
CA ALA A 148 -12.57 -4.26 2.05
C ALA A 148 -13.46 -5.49 2.34
N GLU A 149 -14.33 -5.88 1.41
CA GLU A 149 -15.19 -7.08 1.53
C GLU A 149 -14.35 -8.37 1.58
N LEU A 150 -13.20 -8.39 0.91
CA LEU A 150 -12.28 -9.53 0.85
C LEU A 150 -11.18 -9.50 1.91
N ASP A 151 -11.17 -8.49 2.80
CA ASP A 151 -10.05 -8.18 3.70
C ASP A 151 -8.69 -8.10 2.95
N LEU A 152 -8.75 -7.60 1.72
CA LEU A 152 -7.60 -7.47 0.84
C LEU A 152 -6.91 -6.13 1.12
N ARG A 153 -5.66 -6.19 1.58
CA ARG A 153 -4.81 -5.00 1.73
C ARG A 153 -4.59 -4.33 0.38
N TRP A 154 -4.48 -3.01 0.36
CA TRP A 154 -4.23 -2.26 -0.87
C TRP A 154 -3.18 -1.17 -0.70
N PHE A 155 -2.57 -0.74 -1.80
CA PHE A 155 -1.56 0.32 -1.81
C PHE A 155 -1.65 1.17 -3.08
N ALA A 156 -1.60 2.50 -2.94
CA ALA A 156 -1.54 3.43 -4.07
C ALA A 156 -0.09 3.62 -4.54
N LEU A 157 0.22 3.11 -5.74
CA LEU A 157 1.55 3.18 -6.34
C LEU A 157 1.67 4.39 -7.27
N GLY A 158 2.62 5.27 -6.97
CA GLY A 158 3.09 6.31 -7.90
C GLY A 158 4.10 5.75 -8.90
N ARG A 159 5.29 6.37 -8.98
CA ARG A 159 6.41 5.85 -9.80
C ARG A 159 7.26 4.75 -9.12
N GLY A 160 6.86 4.32 -7.92
CA GLY A 160 7.64 3.35 -7.12
C GLY A 160 9.07 3.78 -6.84
N SER A 161 9.32 5.09 -6.72
CA SER A 161 10.66 5.67 -6.63
C SER A 161 11.25 5.75 -5.22
N ASN A 162 10.46 5.39 -4.21
CA ASN A 162 10.82 5.35 -2.80
C ASN A 162 10.33 4.03 -2.16
N LEU A 163 10.32 2.94 -2.94
CA LEU A 163 9.68 1.68 -2.56
C LEU A 163 10.63 0.50 -2.75
N LEU A 164 10.70 -0.35 -1.73
CA LEU A 164 11.26 -1.70 -1.81
C LEU A 164 10.09 -2.69 -1.77
N VAL A 165 9.97 -3.51 -2.82
CA VAL A 165 8.96 -4.56 -2.90
C VAL A 165 9.61 -5.90 -2.51
N PRO A 166 9.03 -6.69 -1.60
CA PRO A 166 9.55 -8.01 -1.24
C PRO A 166 9.61 -8.98 -2.44
N ASP A 167 10.49 -9.97 -2.38
CA ASP A 167 10.66 -10.95 -3.46
C ASP A 167 9.41 -11.82 -3.66
N GLU A 168 8.69 -12.11 -2.57
CA GLU A 168 7.39 -12.79 -2.57
C GLU A 168 6.25 -11.93 -3.15
N GLY A 169 6.50 -10.64 -3.39
CA GLY A 169 5.53 -9.70 -3.94
C GLY A 169 4.57 -9.10 -2.92
N TYR A 170 3.39 -8.70 -3.39
CA TYR A 170 2.35 -8.06 -2.58
C TYR A 170 1.03 -8.81 -2.70
N ASP A 171 0.68 -9.58 -1.66
CA ASP A 171 -0.63 -10.22 -1.55
C ASP A 171 -1.69 -9.18 -1.17
N GLY A 172 -2.19 -8.50 -2.20
CA GLY A 172 -3.07 -7.35 -2.08
C GLY A 172 -3.37 -6.70 -3.44
N LEU A 173 -4.04 -5.56 -3.39
CA LEU A 173 -4.37 -4.73 -4.55
C LEU A 173 -3.41 -3.53 -4.66
N ILE A 174 -2.75 -3.38 -5.80
CA ILE A 174 -2.07 -2.13 -6.17
C ILE A 174 -3.00 -1.27 -7.01
N LEU A 175 -3.12 0.01 -6.64
CA LEU A 175 -3.80 1.04 -7.42
C LEU A 175 -2.76 1.95 -8.07
N HIS A 176 -2.78 2.07 -9.40
CA HIS A 176 -1.90 2.96 -10.14
C HIS A 176 -2.71 3.94 -11.00
N LEU A 177 -2.51 5.25 -10.79
CA LEU A 177 -3.26 6.29 -11.50
C LEU A 177 -2.59 6.63 -12.85
N ASP A 178 -2.75 5.77 -13.85
CA ASP A 178 -2.10 5.94 -15.17
C ASP A 178 -2.98 6.63 -16.22
N ALA A 179 -4.31 6.50 -16.12
CA ALA A 179 -5.23 7.09 -17.09
C ALA A 179 -4.96 8.59 -17.30
N ALA A 180 -5.03 9.05 -18.55
CA ALA A 180 -4.53 10.37 -18.97
C ALA A 180 -4.99 11.56 -18.10
N HIS A 181 -6.25 11.54 -17.64
CA HIS A 181 -6.80 12.61 -16.80
C HIS A 181 -6.13 12.68 -15.39
N TRP A 182 -5.64 11.56 -14.86
CA TRP A 182 -4.85 11.57 -13.61
C TRP A 182 -3.48 12.22 -13.80
N GLY A 183 -2.97 12.26 -15.03
CA GLY A 183 -1.72 12.90 -15.41
C GLY A 183 -1.87 14.33 -15.91
N ALA A 184 -3.09 14.90 -15.88
CA ALA A 184 -3.37 16.20 -16.46
C ALA A 184 -2.91 17.37 -15.58
N VAL A 185 -2.43 18.43 -16.24
CA VAL A 185 -2.16 19.75 -15.65
C VAL A 185 -3.11 20.75 -16.31
N THR A 186 -3.86 21.49 -15.51
CA THR A 186 -4.83 22.49 -15.97
C THR A 186 -4.52 23.84 -15.33
N ASP A 187 -4.30 24.87 -16.14
CA ASP A 187 -4.16 26.24 -15.66
C ASP A 187 -5.55 26.80 -15.28
N LEU A 188 -5.71 27.18 -14.02
CA LEU A 188 -6.93 27.78 -13.47
C LEU A 188 -6.85 29.33 -13.44
N GLY A 189 -5.82 29.91 -14.04
CA GLY A 189 -5.52 31.33 -13.99
C GLY A 189 -4.87 31.76 -12.67
N GLU A 190 -4.32 32.98 -12.66
CA GLU A 190 -3.73 33.60 -11.47
C GLU A 190 -2.62 32.77 -10.80
N GLY A 191 -1.90 31.97 -11.59
CA GLY A 191 -0.80 31.13 -11.11
C GLY A 191 -1.26 29.88 -10.39
N ARG A 192 -2.52 29.47 -10.52
CA ARG A 192 -3.05 28.24 -9.93
C ARG A 192 -3.09 27.13 -10.97
N LEU A 193 -2.43 26.02 -10.67
CA LEU A 193 -2.40 24.84 -11.53
C LEU A 193 -3.11 23.69 -10.83
N ARG A 194 -4.18 23.15 -11.42
CA ARG A 194 -4.75 21.87 -10.99
C ARG A 194 -3.93 20.74 -11.60
N VAL A 195 -3.47 19.84 -10.76
CA VAL A 195 -2.67 18.67 -11.16
C VAL A 195 -3.32 17.40 -10.67
N GLY A 196 -3.46 16.40 -11.54
CA GLY A 196 -3.95 15.08 -11.12
C GLY A 196 -2.90 14.32 -10.31
N GLY A 197 -3.33 13.40 -9.43
CA GLY A 197 -2.44 12.65 -8.54
C GLY A 197 -1.43 11.74 -9.26
N GLY A 198 -1.73 11.32 -10.49
CA GLY A 198 -0.85 10.56 -11.38
C GLY A 198 0.18 11.42 -12.13
N THR A 199 0.05 12.75 -12.11
CA THR A 199 0.94 13.67 -12.82
C THR A 199 2.38 13.47 -12.38
N ARG A 200 3.28 13.20 -13.33
CA ARG A 200 4.72 13.10 -13.06
C ARG A 200 5.28 14.50 -12.80
N LEU A 201 6.19 14.61 -11.84
CA LEU A 201 6.77 15.92 -11.47
C LEU A 201 7.43 16.64 -12.66
N LYS A 202 8.13 15.90 -13.53
CA LYS A 202 8.73 16.43 -14.76
C LYS A 202 7.70 17.06 -15.71
N GLU A 203 6.51 16.46 -15.82
CA GLU A 203 5.44 16.99 -16.69
C GLU A 203 4.87 18.29 -16.12
N LEU A 204 4.70 18.38 -14.79
CA LEU A 204 4.35 19.64 -14.13
C LEU A 204 5.42 20.71 -14.40
N CYS A 205 6.70 20.42 -14.19
CA CYS A 205 7.78 21.38 -14.42
C CYS A 205 7.83 21.83 -15.88
N GLY A 206 7.71 20.89 -16.82
CA GLY A 206 7.70 21.17 -18.26
C GLY A 206 6.50 22.04 -18.69
N PHE A 207 5.31 21.73 -18.17
CA PHE A 207 4.11 22.56 -18.38
C PHE A 207 4.32 23.97 -17.83
N ALA A 208 4.71 24.08 -16.56
CA ALA A 208 4.89 25.37 -15.90
C ALA A 208 5.92 26.25 -16.61
N ALA A 209 7.06 25.67 -17.02
CA ALA A 209 8.09 26.38 -17.76
C ALA A 209 7.59 26.89 -19.12
N ARG A 210 6.87 26.06 -19.88
CA ARG A 210 6.29 26.46 -21.18
C ARG A 210 5.31 27.61 -21.04
N GLU A 211 4.48 27.57 -20.00
CA GLU A 211 3.47 28.61 -19.73
C GLU A 211 4.05 29.82 -18.96
N GLY A 212 5.35 29.85 -18.66
CA GLY A 212 5.97 30.98 -17.97
C GLY A 212 5.67 31.08 -16.46
N TRP A 213 5.25 29.99 -15.83
CA TRP A 213 5.00 29.91 -14.38
C TRP A 213 6.25 29.43 -13.63
N LYS A 214 6.80 30.26 -12.74
CA LYS A 214 7.95 29.88 -11.89
C LYS A 214 7.51 29.34 -10.53
N GLY A 215 8.45 28.76 -9.79
CA GLY A 215 8.25 28.20 -8.46
C GLY A 215 8.11 26.68 -8.42
N PHE A 216 8.23 25.99 -9.56
CA PHE A 216 8.11 24.54 -9.66
C PHE A 216 9.45 23.85 -9.98
N GLU A 217 10.48 24.63 -10.35
CA GLU A 217 11.74 24.13 -10.90
C GLU A 217 12.46 23.15 -9.96
N PHE A 218 12.33 23.31 -8.64
CA PHE A 218 12.96 22.46 -7.63
C PHE A 218 12.47 21.00 -7.66
N LEU A 219 11.31 20.74 -8.26
CA LEU A 219 10.76 19.39 -8.46
C LEU A 219 11.46 18.64 -9.61
N GLU A 220 12.20 19.36 -10.47
CA GLU A 220 12.92 18.77 -11.59
C GLU A 220 13.92 17.71 -11.11
N GLY A 221 13.93 16.57 -11.79
CA GLY A 221 14.77 15.43 -11.44
C GLY A 221 14.34 14.64 -10.20
N ILE A 222 13.29 15.04 -9.46
CA ILE A 222 12.67 14.16 -8.46
C ILE A 222 11.84 13.10 -9.21
N PRO A 223 12.18 11.80 -9.10
CA PRO A 223 11.32 10.77 -9.65
C PRO A 223 10.07 10.65 -8.78
N GLY A 224 8.89 10.90 -9.33
CA GLY A 224 7.64 10.71 -8.61
C GLY A 224 6.41 11.16 -9.38
N THR A 225 5.25 10.88 -8.81
CA THR A 225 3.96 11.51 -9.17
C THR A 225 3.58 12.52 -8.10
N ILE A 226 2.61 13.40 -8.38
CA ILE A 226 2.06 14.35 -7.41
C ILE A 226 1.54 13.63 -6.17
N GLY A 227 0.78 12.55 -6.31
CA GLY A 227 0.22 11.82 -5.17
C GLY A 227 1.29 11.26 -4.24
N GLY A 228 2.30 10.59 -4.80
CA GLY A 228 3.44 10.09 -4.01
C GLY A 228 4.26 11.21 -3.38
N SER A 229 4.40 12.34 -4.08
CA SER A 229 5.18 13.48 -3.60
C SER A 229 4.49 14.19 -2.45
N LEU A 230 3.17 14.35 -2.49
CA LEU A 230 2.38 14.89 -1.39
C LEU A 230 2.38 13.95 -0.18
N ARG A 231 2.26 12.63 -0.40
CA ARG A 231 2.39 11.66 0.69
C ARG A 231 3.75 11.76 1.40
N MET A 232 4.82 12.00 0.65
CA MET A 232 6.18 12.05 1.16
C MET A 232 6.69 13.46 1.49
N ASN A 233 5.86 14.51 1.37
CA ASN A 233 6.32 15.90 1.37
C ASN A 233 7.67 16.05 0.59
N ALA A 234 7.65 15.67 -0.68
CA ALA A 234 8.88 15.58 -1.48
C ALA A 234 9.55 16.96 -1.56
N GLY A 235 10.87 16.99 -1.41
CA GLY A 235 11.63 18.23 -1.43
C GLY A 235 13.07 18.01 -1.87
N ALA A 236 13.61 19.00 -2.56
CA ALA A 236 14.98 19.05 -3.04
C ALA A 236 15.45 20.52 -3.15
N MET A 237 16.76 20.74 -3.01
CA MET A 237 17.39 22.05 -3.23
C MET A 237 16.74 23.22 -2.46
N GLY A 238 16.26 22.95 -1.25
CA GLY A 238 15.68 23.95 -0.36
C GLY A 238 14.19 24.21 -0.54
N GLY A 239 13.53 23.56 -1.50
CA GLY A 239 12.08 23.63 -1.70
C GLY A 239 11.36 22.31 -1.39
N TRP A 240 10.11 22.43 -0.95
CA TRP A 240 9.22 21.32 -0.61
C TRP A 240 7.90 21.44 -1.36
N ILE A 241 7.30 20.32 -1.74
CA ILE A 241 6.05 20.33 -2.51
C ILE A 241 4.93 21.06 -1.77
N PHE A 242 4.90 20.99 -0.44
CA PHE A 242 3.90 21.68 0.36
C PHE A 242 4.10 23.21 0.46
N ASP A 243 5.23 23.74 0.00
CA ASP A 243 5.47 25.19 -0.11
C ASP A 243 4.61 25.82 -1.23
N ILE A 244 4.19 24.99 -2.19
CA ILE A 244 3.40 25.42 -3.36
C ILE A 244 1.98 24.86 -3.36
N VAL A 245 1.56 24.12 -2.33
CA VAL A 245 0.19 23.57 -2.26
C VAL A 245 -0.79 24.65 -1.82
N GLU A 246 -1.88 24.83 -2.56
CA GLU A 246 -3.05 25.61 -2.15
C GLU A 246 -4.12 24.68 -1.54
N SER A 247 -4.42 23.57 -2.22
CA SER A 247 -5.39 22.57 -1.74
C SER A 247 -5.12 21.18 -2.31
N ILE A 248 -5.64 20.14 -1.64
CA ILE A 248 -5.53 18.75 -2.05
C ILE A 248 -6.91 18.12 -2.02
N GLU A 249 -7.21 17.29 -3.03
CA GLU A 249 -8.37 16.42 -3.11
C GLU A 249 -7.92 14.96 -3.07
N TRP A 250 -8.46 14.18 -2.15
CA TRP A 250 -8.07 12.78 -1.94
C TRP A 250 -9.27 11.91 -1.57
N LEU A 251 -9.12 10.62 -1.85
CA LEU A 251 -10.01 9.57 -1.37
C LEU A 251 -9.43 9.00 -0.07
N THR A 252 -10.20 9.10 1.01
CA THR A 252 -9.85 8.54 2.32
C THR A 252 -9.89 7.00 2.30
N PRO A 253 -9.27 6.31 3.27
CA PRO A 253 -9.41 4.86 3.41
C PRO A 253 -10.86 4.37 3.47
N GLN A 254 -11.79 5.20 3.99
CA GLN A 254 -13.22 4.89 4.07
C GLN A 254 -13.98 5.11 2.74
N GLY A 255 -13.28 5.37 1.63
CA GLY A 255 -13.88 5.58 0.32
C GLY A 255 -14.66 6.90 0.16
N ARG A 256 -14.30 7.93 0.93
CA ARG A 256 -14.91 9.27 0.84
C ARG A 256 -13.97 10.26 0.18
N VAL A 257 -14.48 11.05 -0.75
CA VAL A 257 -13.74 12.17 -1.33
C VAL A 257 -13.71 13.32 -0.33
N ARG A 258 -12.51 13.84 -0.10
CA ARG A 258 -12.24 15.01 0.74
C ARG A 258 -11.43 16.02 -0.06
N ALA A 259 -11.65 17.28 0.25
CA ALA A 259 -10.83 18.38 -0.23
C ALA A 259 -10.56 19.32 0.95
N ALA A 260 -9.32 19.78 1.07
CA ALA A 260 -8.90 20.67 2.14
C ALA A 260 -7.76 21.58 1.67
N ARG A 261 -7.65 22.74 2.31
CA ARG A 261 -6.56 23.70 2.07
C ARG A 261 -5.26 23.19 2.68
N ARG A 262 -4.16 23.75 2.22
CA ARG A 262 -2.80 23.50 2.74
C ARG A 262 -2.71 23.43 4.26
N ASP A 263 -3.35 24.35 4.96
CA ASP A 263 -3.27 24.51 6.42
C ASP A 263 -3.91 23.35 7.21
N SER A 264 -4.63 22.46 6.53
CA SER A 264 -5.20 21.24 7.13
C SER A 264 -4.23 20.05 7.14
N PHE A 265 -3.00 20.22 6.64
CA PHE A 265 -2.01 19.15 6.50
C PHE A 265 -0.72 19.44 7.26
N ASP A 266 -0.30 18.49 8.09
CA ASP A 266 1.01 18.53 8.72
C ASP A 266 2.05 18.02 7.72
N ALA A 267 2.78 18.94 7.08
CA ALA A 267 3.87 18.58 6.19
C ALA A 267 5.16 18.38 6.99
N LEU A 268 5.34 17.17 7.48
CA LEU A 268 6.52 16.78 8.25
C LEU A 268 7.68 16.43 7.30
N TYR A 269 8.88 16.27 7.86
CA TYR A 269 10.03 15.80 7.08
C TYR A 269 9.72 14.39 6.54
N ARG A 270 9.63 14.28 5.21
CA ARG A 270 9.36 13.03 4.49
C ARG A 270 8.03 12.36 4.83
N ASP A 271 7.05 13.11 5.33
CA ASP A 271 5.77 12.53 5.75
C ASP A 271 4.61 13.54 5.72
N CYS A 272 3.39 13.01 5.54
CA CYS A 272 2.13 13.74 5.65
C CYS A 272 1.06 12.79 6.24
N PRO A 273 0.87 12.80 7.58
CA PRO A 273 0.00 11.85 8.28
C PRO A 273 -1.43 11.77 7.74
N GLN A 274 -2.01 12.90 7.37
CA GLN A 274 -3.38 13.00 6.87
C GLN A 274 -3.61 12.28 5.54
N LEU A 275 -2.55 11.99 4.79
CA LEU A 275 -2.61 11.29 3.50
C LEU A 275 -2.25 9.79 3.62
N HIS A 276 -2.06 9.26 4.83
CA HIS A 276 -1.83 7.84 5.03
C HIS A 276 -3.07 7.02 4.60
N GLY A 277 -2.83 5.89 3.95
CA GLY A 277 -3.90 5.01 3.45
C GLY A 277 -4.88 5.67 2.49
N SER A 278 -4.49 6.78 1.85
CA SER A 278 -5.35 7.58 0.99
C SER A 278 -4.88 7.56 -0.46
N VAL A 279 -5.79 7.82 -1.39
CA VAL A 279 -5.45 8.04 -2.82
C VAL A 279 -5.57 9.52 -3.11
N VAL A 280 -4.46 10.21 -3.39
CA VAL A 280 -4.51 11.60 -3.85
C VAL A 280 -5.07 11.63 -5.26
N LEU A 281 -6.19 12.33 -5.45
CA LEU A 281 -6.89 12.44 -6.74
C LEU A 281 -6.38 13.63 -7.54
N SER A 282 -6.28 14.79 -6.88
CA SER A 282 -5.73 16.00 -7.48
C SER A 282 -5.22 16.98 -6.41
N ALA A 283 -4.46 17.99 -6.84
CA ALA A 283 -4.09 19.12 -6.01
C ALA A 283 -4.16 20.41 -6.82
N VAL A 284 -4.35 21.54 -6.14
CA VAL A 284 -4.14 22.87 -6.70
C VAL A 284 -2.84 23.39 -6.14
N LEU A 285 -1.92 23.72 -7.04
CA LEU A 285 -0.61 24.28 -6.71
C LEU A 285 -0.54 25.75 -7.14
N ARG A 286 0.21 26.56 -6.39
CA ARG A 286 0.34 27.99 -6.61
C ARG A 286 1.76 28.35 -7.03
N SER A 287 1.87 29.02 -8.16
CA SER A 287 3.10 29.55 -8.71
C SER A 287 3.63 30.72 -7.87
N ALA A 288 4.95 30.88 -7.86
CA ALA A 288 5.62 32.05 -7.28
C ALA A 288 5.62 33.28 -8.22
N GLY A 289 4.95 33.20 -9.37
CA GLY A 289 4.76 34.30 -10.32
C GLY A 289 5.11 33.93 -11.76
N ARG A 290 5.27 34.96 -12.60
CA ARG A 290 5.69 34.81 -13.99
C ARG A 290 7.18 35.03 -14.17
N ASP A 291 7.73 34.44 -15.22
CA ASP A 291 9.06 34.71 -15.75
C ASP A 291 9.14 34.28 -17.22
N GLU A 292 10.21 34.65 -17.91
CA GLU A 292 10.46 34.20 -19.28
C GLU A 292 10.62 32.66 -19.33
N PRO A 293 9.89 31.94 -20.21
CA PRO A 293 9.99 30.49 -20.34
C PRO A 293 11.43 29.97 -20.48
N ALA A 294 12.28 30.70 -21.21
CA ALA A 294 13.69 30.38 -21.38
C ALA A 294 14.48 30.46 -20.06
N ALA A 295 14.18 31.44 -19.21
CA ALA A 295 14.83 31.60 -17.91
C ALA A 295 14.42 30.49 -16.93
N ILE A 296 13.13 30.12 -16.91
CA ILE A 296 12.64 28.98 -16.12
C ILE A 296 13.31 27.68 -16.57
N ARG A 297 13.40 27.47 -17.90
CA ARG A 297 14.04 26.29 -18.47
C ARG A 297 15.53 26.21 -18.11
N ALA A 298 16.25 27.33 -18.18
CA ALA A 298 17.66 27.37 -17.78
C ALA A 298 17.84 26.94 -16.30
N ARG A 299 17.00 27.45 -15.39
CA ARG A 299 17.02 27.04 -13.98
C ARG A 299 16.74 25.54 -13.80
N MET A 300 15.78 25.00 -14.52
CA MET A 300 15.49 23.56 -14.51
C MET A 300 16.69 22.73 -15.00
N ASP A 301 17.33 23.16 -16.10
CA ASP A 301 18.48 22.46 -16.67
C ASP A 301 19.69 22.48 -15.70
N ASP A 302 19.91 23.60 -15.00
CA ASP A 302 20.92 23.74 -13.94
C ASP A 302 20.65 22.79 -12.77
N LEU A 303 19.43 22.76 -12.24
CA LEU A 303 19.04 21.86 -11.15
C LEU A 303 19.18 20.39 -11.57
N ALA A 304 18.79 20.06 -12.80
CA ALA A 304 18.93 18.72 -13.35
C ALA A 304 20.41 18.34 -13.52
N ALA A 305 21.28 19.27 -13.92
CA ALA A 305 22.72 19.06 -14.03
C ALA A 305 23.37 18.81 -12.66
N GLN A 306 23.04 19.64 -11.66
CA GLN A 306 23.51 19.45 -10.27
C GLN A 306 23.11 18.08 -9.72
N ARG A 307 21.87 17.64 -10.03
CA ARG A 307 21.39 16.32 -9.58
C ARG A 307 22.11 15.17 -10.28
N ARG A 308 22.29 15.25 -11.61
CA ARG A 308 23.05 14.25 -12.37
C ARG A 308 24.51 14.13 -11.93
N ALA A 309 25.10 15.22 -11.44
CA ALA A 309 26.47 15.22 -10.94
C ALA A 309 26.59 14.61 -9.52
N SER A 310 25.52 14.65 -8.73
CA SER A 310 25.54 14.27 -7.31
C SER A 310 24.82 12.96 -6.99
N GLN A 311 24.08 12.37 -7.93
CA GLN A 311 23.28 11.16 -7.72
C GLN A 311 23.56 10.11 -8.80
N PRO A 312 23.49 8.80 -8.45
CA PRO A 312 23.64 7.73 -9.43
C PRO A 312 22.55 7.74 -10.51
N ARG A 313 22.87 7.15 -11.66
CA ARG A 313 21.92 6.95 -12.77
C ARG A 313 21.31 5.54 -12.76
N GLU A 314 21.97 4.63 -12.07
CA GLU A 314 21.59 3.25 -11.87
C GLU A 314 20.27 3.14 -11.10
N ALA A 315 19.60 2.00 -11.24
CA ALA A 315 18.31 1.73 -10.59
C ALA A 315 18.45 1.83 -9.06
N SER A 316 17.64 2.67 -8.43
CA SER A 316 17.64 2.91 -6.99
C SER A 316 16.28 3.38 -6.49
N ALA A 317 16.06 3.32 -5.17
CA ALA A 317 14.88 3.88 -4.50
C ALA A 317 15.15 5.26 -3.88
N GLY A 318 16.17 5.99 -4.37
CA GLY A 318 16.60 7.25 -3.77
C GLY A 318 17.51 7.05 -2.55
N CYS A 319 17.51 8.04 -1.66
CA CYS A 319 18.20 7.96 -0.38
C CYS A 319 17.58 6.87 0.49
N VAL A 320 18.39 5.90 0.93
CA VAL A 320 17.91 4.74 1.68
C VAL A 320 17.66 5.05 3.14
N PHE A 321 18.44 5.95 3.73
CA PHE A 321 18.33 6.35 5.13
C PHE A 321 17.98 7.83 5.29
N LYS A 322 17.22 8.14 6.34
CA LYS A 322 16.95 9.51 6.79
C LYS A 322 18.25 10.14 7.27
N ASN A 323 18.38 11.45 7.10
CA ASN A 323 19.48 12.18 7.73
C ASN A 323 19.28 12.22 9.24
N PRO A 324 20.28 11.82 10.05
CA PRO A 324 20.24 11.99 11.50
C PRO A 324 20.35 13.47 11.87
N GLU A 325 20.00 13.82 13.10
CA GLU A 325 20.11 15.19 13.59
C GLU A 325 21.56 15.68 13.52
N GLY A 326 21.78 16.84 12.91
CA GLY A 326 23.10 17.48 12.81
C GLY A 326 24.09 16.86 11.81
N ASP A 327 23.74 15.75 11.12
CA ASP A 327 24.62 15.13 10.13
C ASP A 327 23.85 14.60 8.91
N LYS A 328 24.56 14.04 7.92
CA LYS A 328 24.00 13.46 6.71
C LYS A 328 24.31 11.97 6.67
N ALA A 329 23.30 11.14 6.45
CA ALA A 329 23.49 9.69 6.37
C ALA A 329 24.53 9.31 5.31
N GLY A 330 24.50 9.96 4.15
CA GLY A 330 25.50 9.75 3.09
C GLY A 330 26.93 10.06 3.54
N ARG A 331 27.15 11.11 4.34
CA ARG A 331 28.47 11.43 4.87
C ARG A 331 28.96 10.36 5.84
N LEU A 332 28.10 9.91 6.76
CA LEU A 332 28.43 8.87 7.74
C LEU A 332 28.79 7.53 7.08
N ILE A 333 28.06 7.15 6.02
CA ILE A 333 28.33 5.94 5.24
C ILE A 333 29.67 6.08 4.50
N ASP A 334 29.94 7.24 3.91
CA ASP A 334 31.21 7.52 3.21
C ASP A 334 32.42 7.50 4.16
N LEU A 335 32.32 8.16 5.32
CA LEU A 335 33.35 8.11 6.38
C LEU A 335 33.59 6.70 6.93
N SER A 336 32.59 5.83 6.82
CA SER A 336 32.73 4.41 7.19
C SER A 336 33.39 3.58 6.08
N GLY A 337 33.76 4.19 4.95
CA GLY A 337 34.46 3.54 3.84
C GLY A 337 33.58 2.56 3.05
N LEU A 338 32.26 2.80 3.02
CA LEU A 338 31.29 1.82 2.52
C LEU A 338 30.93 1.97 1.04
N LYS A 339 31.36 3.04 0.35
CA LYS A 339 31.15 3.20 -1.09
C LYS A 339 31.69 1.99 -1.86
N GLY A 340 30.88 1.44 -2.77
CA GLY A 340 31.21 0.24 -3.54
C GLY A 340 31.04 -1.09 -2.78
N ARG A 341 30.72 -1.08 -1.48
CA ARG A 341 30.37 -2.33 -0.76
C ARG A 341 29.14 -2.95 -1.40
N ALA A 342 29.19 -4.26 -1.66
CA ALA A 342 28.15 -4.97 -2.38
C ALA A 342 27.67 -6.20 -1.61
N VAL A 343 26.40 -6.56 -1.85
CA VAL A 343 25.81 -7.87 -1.54
C VAL A 343 25.04 -8.29 -2.79
N GLY A 344 25.44 -9.41 -3.39
CA GLY A 344 24.90 -9.82 -4.68
C GLY A 344 25.06 -8.71 -5.73
N PRO A 345 24.00 -8.37 -6.50
CA PRO A 345 24.05 -7.31 -7.50
C PRO A 345 23.71 -5.92 -6.96
N VAL A 346 23.49 -5.77 -5.64
CA VAL A 346 23.24 -4.48 -5.00
C VAL A 346 24.54 -3.95 -4.42
N SER A 347 24.80 -2.66 -4.61
CA SER A 347 25.98 -2.00 -4.03
C SER A 347 25.69 -0.60 -3.53
N VAL A 348 26.52 -0.13 -2.59
CA VAL A 348 26.52 1.28 -2.18
C VAL A 348 27.10 2.10 -3.33
N SER A 349 26.35 3.09 -3.81
CA SER A 349 26.76 3.90 -4.95
C SER A 349 28.11 4.61 -4.69
N PRO A 350 29.06 4.55 -5.63
CA PRO A 350 30.31 5.31 -5.52
C PRO A 350 30.07 6.82 -5.61
N THR A 351 29.00 7.25 -6.30
CA THR A 351 28.63 8.66 -6.47
C THR A 351 28.04 9.23 -5.19
N HIS A 352 27.07 8.55 -4.59
CA HIS A 352 26.37 9.03 -3.39
C HIS A 352 26.13 7.89 -2.39
N ALA A 353 26.85 7.90 -1.27
CA ALA A 353 26.86 6.76 -0.34
C ALA A 353 25.50 6.44 0.32
N ASN A 354 24.55 7.37 0.38
CA ASN A 354 23.19 7.07 0.85
C ASN A 354 22.28 6.39 -0.21
N PHE A 355 22.80 6.10 -1.41
CA PHE A 355 22.07 5.39 -2.44
C PHE A 355 22.61 3.97 -2.52
N LEU A 356 21.70 2.99 -2.48
CA LEU A 356 21.98 1.63 -2.88
C LEU A 356 21.48 1.45 -4.31
N VAL A 357 22.35 0.95 -5.18
CA VAL A 357 22.08 0.80 -6.60
C VAL A 357 22.00 -0.68 -6.97
N ASN A 358 21.04 -0.99 -7.82
CA ASN A 358 20.83 -2.31 -8.40
C ASN A 358 21.51 -2.37 -9.78
N ALA A 359 22.46 -3.28 -9.94
CA ALA A 359 23.16 -3.52 -11.21
C ALA A 359 22.40 -4.44 -12.18
N GLY A 360 21.22 -4.93 -11.79
CA GLY A 360 20.40 -5.90 -12.53
C GLY A 360 20.29 -7.23 -11.77
N ASP A 361 19.16 -7.92 -11.96
CA ASP A 361 18.89 -9.27 -11.41
C ASP A 361 19.01 -9.43 -9.88
N ALA A 362 19.04 -8.34 -9.11
CA ALA A 362 19.08 -8.43 -7.65
C ALA A 362 17.75 -8.87 -7.06
N LYS A 363 17.80 -9.28 -5.80
CA LYS A 363 16.63 -9.57 -4.97
C LYS A 363 16.43 -8.49 -3.91
N ALA A 364 15.20 -8.37 -3.43
CA ALA A 364 14.91 -7.55 -2.27
C ALA A 364 15.70 -8.00 -1.04
N ALA A 365 15.92 -9.32 -0.90
CA ALA A 365 16.78 -9.89 0.14
C ALA A 365 18.23 -9.34 0.10
N ASP A 366 18.85 -9.23 -1.08
CA ASP A 366 20.21 -8.68 -1.24
C ASP A 366 20.25 -7.21 -0.79
N PHE A 367 19.22 -6.45 -1.15
CA PHE A 367 19.08 -5.04 -0.77
C PHE A 367 18.97 -4.88 0.75
N ILE A 368 18.14 -5.71 1.40
CA ILE A 368 17.95 -5.69 2.86
C ILE A 368 19.24 -6.11 3.58
N GLU A 369 19.93 -7.13 3.09
CA GLU A 369 21.21 -7.56 3.66
C GLU A 369 22.26 -6.45 3.59
N LEU A 370 22.37 -5.75 2.45
CA LEU A 370 23.26 -4.60 2.32
C LEU A 370 22.84 -3.46 3.26
N MET A 371 21.54 -3.17 3.41
CA MET A 371 21.06 -2.20 4.39
C MET A 371 21.48 -2.55 5.82
N ARG A 372 21.35 -3.82 6.24
CA ARG A 372 21.78 -4.30 7.56
C ARG A 372 23.27 -4.10 7.76
N ALA A 373 24.07 -4.48 6.75
CA ALA A 373 25.52 -4.33 6.80
C ALA A 373 25.96 -2.87 6.93
N VAL A 374 25.34 -1.95 6.16
CA VAL A 374 25.61 -0.52 6.23
C VAL A 374 25.24 0.05 7.60
N ARG A 375 24.04 -0.28 8.11
CA ARG A 375 23.59 0.17 9.44
C ARG A 375 24.53 -0.29 10.55
N ALA A 376 24.89 -1.57 10.56
CA ALA A 376 25.77 -2.15 11.57
C ALA A 376 27.16 -1.47 11.56
N GLU A 377 27.72 -1.22 10.38
CA GLU A 377 29.03 -0.57 10.27
C GLU A 377 29.00 0.89 10.71
N VAL A 378 27.99 1.65 10.27
CA VAL A 378 27.85 3.07 10.66
C VAL A 378 27.62 3.19 12.16
N LYS A 379 26.82 2.29 12.76
CA LYS A 379 26.64 2.24 14.21
C LYS A 379 27.96 1.94 14.92
N SER A 380 28.73 0.96 14.43
CA SER A 380 30.02 0.56 15.01
C SER A 380 31.07 1.68 14.95
N ARG A 381 31.20 2.35 13.79
CA ARG A 381 32.26 3.36 13.56
C ARG A 381 31.89 4.77 13.98
N GLN A 382 30.63 5.15 13.80
CA GLN A 382 30.16 6.52 13.99
C GLN A 382 29.23 6.67 15.21
N GLY A 383 28.81 5.56 15.84
CA GLY A 383 27.89 5.58 16.97
C GLY A 383 26.45 5.96 16.62
N VAL A 384 26.11 6.04 15.33
CA VAL A 384 24.80 6.50 14.84
C VAL A 384 23.98 5.34 14.30
N GLU A 385 22.75 5.19 14.76
CA GLU A 385 21.77 4.24 14.25
C GLU A 385 21.00 4.86 13.07
N LEU A 386 21.31 4.45 11.84
CA LEU A 386 20.63 4.95 10.65
C LEU A 386 19.20 4.38 10.56
N GLN A 387 18.23 5.27 10.33
CA GLN A 387 16.81 4.96 10.17
C GLN A 387 16.43 4.92 8.68
N PRO A 388 15.69 3.91 8.19
CA PRO A 388 15.24 3.86 6.80
C PRO A 388 14.34 5.05 6.41
N GLU A 389 14.51 5.55 5.18
CA GLU A 389 13.64 6.57 4.55
C GLU A 389 12.70 5.95 3.50
N ILE A 390 13.18 4.95 2.77
CA ILE A 390 12.38 4.21 1.79
C ILE A 390 11.24 3.43 2.44
N VAL A 391 10.16 3.16 1.70
CA VAL A 391 9.03 2.35 2.18
C VAL A 391 9.24 0.89 1.84
N ALA A 392 9.07 -0.01 2.81
CA ALA A 392 8.96 -1.45 2.55
C ALA A 392 7.49 -1.80 2.28
N LEU A 393 7.16 -2.29 1.09
CA LEU A 393 5.77 -2.55 0.71
C LEU A 393 5.19 -3.71 1.54
N GLY A 394 4.13 -3.44 2.31
CA GLY A 394 3.39 -4.47 3.06
C GLY A 394 4.18 -5.12 4.22
N ARG A 395 5.25 -4.46 4.68
CA ARG A 395 6.17 -4.88 5.75
C ARG A 395 6.55 -3.69 6.60
N GLU A 396 6.91 -3.93 7.86
CA GLU A 396 7.46 -2.90 8.74
C GLU A 396 8.98 -3.02 8.84
N TRP A 397 9.71 -1.90 8.82
CA TRP A 397 11.18 -1.95 8.88
C TRP A 397 11.71 -2.61 10.15
N LYS A 398 11.02 -2.48 11.29
CA LYS A 398 11.37 -3.16 12.55
C LYS A 398 11.41 -4.69 12.45
N GLU A 399 10.75 -5.27 11.45
CA GLU A 399 10.73 -6.72 11.21
C GLU A 399 11.89 -7.15 10.30
N LEU A 400 12.42 -6.21 9.51
CA LEU A 400 13.45 -6.45 8.50
C LEU A 400 14.84 -6.05 8.97
N LEU A 401 14.99 -5.19 9.97
CA LEU A 401 16.22 -4.47 10.32
C LEU A 401 16.41 -4.37 11.83
#